data_AF-A0A7Y4ZJV6-F1
#
_entry.id   AF-A0A7Y4ZJV6-F1
#
_cell.length_a   1.000
_cell.length_b   1.000
_cell.length_c   1.000
_cell.angle_alpha   90.00
_cell.angle_beta   90.00
_cell.angle_gamma   90.00
#
_symmetry.space_group_name_H-M   'P 1'
#
loop_
_entity.id
_entity.type
_entity.pdbx_description
1 polymer ?
#
loop_
_entity_poly.entity_id
_entity_poly.type
_entity_poly.pdbx_seq_one_letter_code
_entity_poly.pdbx_strand_id
1 'polypeptide(L)'
;MNDADWSGARFREALVAMARKRVPESDVEDVVQAALTEALVSKSRPEDPESLRKWIWGVARNKVADYHRRSRRETFDVPEVAVEATAHSERDLLRWATRSLPKGRDAEETLEWLLREGEGEKLESIAESANVPAPRVRKRVSRLRAHLREHWAKEAAALAALGIILGLTIYFLRKKPVEPIAHDPLPVPTVSPEDMQLRDRAKEMRRVAFVACDNAEWVTCLNGLNAARELDPEGDKAANVGAARARAEEEIKKQITPAPSATQKVTPLNQKSSTPPAPVYKGKPTGKVGKPTSDIEPDGLGSKSNATPKKAWDQRTGP
;
A
#
# COMPACT_ATOMS: atom_id res chain seq x y z
N MET A 1 -17.76 45.37 37.92
CA MET A 1 -17.82 43.90 38.02
C MET A 1 -16.42 43.45 38.40
N ASN A 2 -16.22 43.03 39.65
CA ASN A 2 -14.91 42.64 40.16
C ASN A 2 -14.57 41.23 39.63
N ASP A 3 -13.53 41.11 38.82
CA ASP A 3 -13.01 39.83 38.30
C ASP A 3 -12.37 38.93 39.39
N ALA A 4 -12.46 39.35 40.65
CA ALA A 4 -11.87 38.73 41.83
C ALA A 4 -12.86 37.85 42.63
N ASP A 5 -14.04 37.56 42.10
CA ASP A 5 -15.01 36.72 42.81
C ASP A 5 -14.63 35.23 42.74
N TRP A 6 -14.10 34.69 43.83
CA TRP A 6 -13.80 33.26 43.98
C TRP A 6 -15.07 32.40 43.98
N SER A 7 -16.24 32.99 44.23
CA SER A 7 -17.55 32.32 44.16
C SER A 7 -18.15 32.31 42.75
N GLY A 8 -17.46 32.91 41.77
CA GLY A 8 -17.94 32.98 40.40
C GLY A 8 -18.01 31.62 39.70
N ALA A 9 -19.06 31.41 38.89
CA ALA A 9 -19.30 30.20 38.11
C ALA A 9 -18.08 29.78 37.27
N ARG A 10 -17.31 30.74 36.73
CA ARG A 10 -16.11 30.50 35.91
C ARG A 10 -14.98 29.80 36.68
N PHE A 11 -14.84 30.08 37.97
CA PHE A 11 -13.81 29.42 38.78
C PHE A 11 -14.19 27.97 39.10
N ARG A 12 -15.48 27.73 39.40
CA ARG A 12 -16.03 26.38 39.56
C ARG A 12 -15.87 25.56 38.27
N GLU A 13 -16.22 26.14 37.11
CA GLU A 13 -16.01 25.49 35.80
C GLU A 13 -14.54 25.10 35.57
N ALA A 14 -13.60 25.95 35.96
CA ALA A 14 -12.18 25.64 35.86
C ALA A 14 -11.77 24.47 36.79
N LEU A 15 -12.32 24.40 38.00
CA LEU A 15 -12.10 23.28 38.92
C LEU A 15 -12.70 21.97 38.40
N VAL A 16 -13.92 22.02 37.85
CA VAL A 16 -14.58 20.87 37.20
C VAL A 16 -13.74 20.38 36.02
N ALA A 17 -13.29 21.28 35.15
CA ALA A 17 -12.43 20.94 34.01
C ALA A 17 -11.08 20.35 34.44
N MET A 18 -10.55 20.77 35.60
CA MET A 18 -9.33 20.22 36.19
C MET A 18 -9.55 18.79 36.71
N ALA A 19 -10.65 18.57 37.45
CA ALA A 19 -11.00 17.29 38.05
C ALA A 19 -11.40 16.25 36.99
N ARG A 20 -12.21 16.62 36.00
CA ARG A 20 -12.63 15.74 34.87
C ARG A 20 -11.45 15.13 34.10
N LYS A 21 -10.31 15.81 34.07
CA LYS A 21 -9.09 15.29 33.43
C LYS A 21 -8.37 14.22 34.26
N ARG A 22 -8.77 13.98 35.51
CA ARG A 22 -8.00 13.24 36.52
C ARG A 22 -8.80 12.23 37.34
N VAL A 23 -10.13 12.31 37.34
CA VAL A 23 -11.04 11.36 38.01
C VAL A 23 -12.21 10.98 37.09
N PRO A 24 -12.88 9.83 37.30
CA PRO A 24 -14.08 9.46 36.56
C PRO A 24 -15.17 10.53 36.65
N GLU A 25 -16.02 10.64 35.61
CA GLU A 25 -17.05 11.68 35.55
C GLU A 25 -17.98 11.67 36.77
N SER A 26 -18.27 10.48 37.33
CA SER A 26 -19.07 10.33 38.54
C SER A 26 -18.48 11.00 39.78
N ASP A 27 -17.15 11.09 39.86
CA ASP A 27 -16.42 11.58 41.04
C ASP A 27 -15.97 13.05 40.91
N VAL A 28 -16.16 13.65 39.73
CA VAL A 28 -15.73 15.02 39.44
C VAL A 28 -16.39 16.02 40.39
N GLU A 29 -17.71 15.90 40.53
CA GLU A 29 -18.49 16.81 41.36
C GLU A 29 -18.15 16.65 42.84
N ASP A 30 -17.92 15.42 43.30
CA ASP A 30 -17.53 15.13 44.68
C ASP A 30 -16.17 15.73 45.04
N VAL A 31 -15.19 15.63 44.13
CA VAL A 31 -13.87 16.23 44.33
C VAL A 31 -13.96 17.76 44.41
N VAL A 32 -14.72 18.38 43.50
CA VAL A 32 -14.91 19.84 43.47
C VAL A 32 -15.63 20.30 44.73
N GLN A 33 -16.71 19.61 45.11
CA GLN A 33 -17.45 19.89 46.33
C GLN A 33 -16.55 19.77 47.56
N ALA A 34 -15.80 18.67 47.70
CA ALA A 34 -14.89 18.48 48.83
C ALA A 34 -13.82 19.59 48.93
N ALA A 35 -13.32 20.07 47.79
CA ALA A 35 -12.35 21.17 47.77
C ALA A 35 -12.96 22.51 48.21
N LEU A 36 -14.17 22.81 47.73
CA LEU A 36 -14.88 24.03 48.11
C LEU A 36 -15.36 23.98 49.56
N THR A 37 -15.83 22.83 50.04
CA THR A 37 -16.21 22.62 51.45
C THR A 37 -15.00 22.82 52.37
N GLU A 38 -13.85 22.23 52.04
CA GLU A 38 -12.60 22.47 52.78
C GLU A 38 -12.26 23.96 52.81
N ALA A 39 -12.44 24.64 51.68
CA ALA A 39 -12.18 26.06 51.58
C ALA A 39 -13.14 26.94 52.40
N LEU A 40 -14.36 26.48 52.65
CA LEU A 40 -15.34 27.16 53.49
C LEU A 40 -15.05 26.95 54.98
N VAL A 41 -14.51 25.80 55.36
CA VAL A 41 -14.32 25.42 56.77
C VAL A 41 -12.91 25.75 57.30
N SER A 42 -11.92 25.87 56.42
CA SER A 42 -10.53 26.09 56.82
C SER A 42 -10.31 27.47 57.44
N LYS A 43 -9.73 27.48 58.64
CA LYS A 43 -9.33 28.70 59.38
C LYS A 43 -8.07 29.36 58.84
N SER A 44 -7.26 28.64 58.06
CA SER A 44 -5.99 29.13 57.50
C SER A 44 -6.13 29.64 56.06
N ARG A 45 -7.35 30.00 55.66
CA ARG A 45 -7.68 30.43 54.31
C ARG A 45 -7.14 31.86 54.05
N PRO A 46 -6.41 32.12 52.95
CA PRO A 46 -6.00 33.47 52.60
C PRO A 46 -7.21 34.41 52.37
N GLU A 47 -7.07 35.67 52.79
CA GLU A 47 -8.12 36.69 52.63
C GLU A 47 -8.12 37.33 51.23
N ASP A 48 -6.92 37.46 50.64
CA ASP A 48 -6.76 37.98 49.29
C ASP A 48 -7.39 37.03 48.24
N PRO A 49 -8.29 37.51 47.36
CA PRO A 49 -9.01 36.65 46.44
C PRO A 49 -8.13 35.89 45.44
N GLU A 50 -7.01 36.45 45.00
CA GLU A 50 -6.11 35.77 44.06
C GLU A 50 -5.36 34.63 44.77
N SER A 51 -4.85 34.92 45.96
CA SER A 51 -4.19 33.95 46.85
C SER A 51 -5.16 32.85 47.27
N LEU A 52 -6.41 33.20 47.53
CA LEU A 52 -7.48 32.27 47.83
C LEU A 52 -7.74 31.32 46.66
N ARG A 53 -7.85 31.83 45.43
CA ARG A 53 -8.04 30.97 44.24
C ARG A 53 -6.89 30.00 44.04
N LYS A 54 -5.65 30.46 44.18
CA LYS A 54 -4.44 29.60 44.11
C LYS A 54 -4.47 28.53 45.20
N TRP A 55 -4.86 28.91 46.42
CA TRP A 55 -4.96 28.00 47.54
C TRP A 55 -6.06 26.94 47.35
N ILE A 56 -7.28 27.34 46.93
CA ILE A 56 -8.38 26.41 46.61
C ILE A 56 -7.98 25.46 45.49
N TRP A 57 -7.27 25.95 44.47
CA TRP A 57 -6.74 25.10 43.42
C TRP A 57 -5.77 24.04 43.96
N GLY A 58 -4.90 24.42 44.90
CA GLY A 58 -4.06 23.48 45.64
C GLY A 58 -4.86 22.45 46.44
N VAL A 59 -5.89 22.88 47.15
CA VAL A 59 -6.80 21.99 47.90
C VAL A 59 -7.48 21.00 46.95
N ALA A 60 -8.00 21.46 45.80
CA ALA A 60 -8.63 20.60 44.81
C ALA A 60 -7.67 19.55 44.24
N ARG A 61 -6.41 19.92 43.96
CA ARG A 61 -5.37 18.95 43.59
C ARG A 61 -5.13 17.91 44.69
N ASN A 62 -5.09 18.33 45.95
CA ASN A 62 -4.94 17.40 47.07
C ASN A 62 -6.13 16.44 47.18
N LYS A 63 -7.37 16.91 46.97
CA LYS A 63 -8.56 16.04 46.96
C LYS A 63 -8.51 15.01 45.82
N VAL A 64 -8.01 15.38 44.64
CA VAL A 64 -7.74 14.43 43.54
C VAL A 64 -6.69 13.39 43.95
N ALA A 65 -5.59 13.82 44.56
CA ALA A 65 -4.56 12.89 45.03
C ALA A 65 -5.10 11.94 46.12
N ASP A 66 -5.93 12.45 47.03
CA ASP A 66 -6.56 11.66 48.10
C ASP A 66 -7.61 10.69 47.56
N TYR A 67 -8.33 11.04 46.50
CA TYR A 67 -9.18 10.10 45.76
C TYR A 67 -8.37 8.90 45.27
N HIS A 68 -7.25 9.14 44.57
CA HIS A 68 -6.38 8.06 44.07
C HIS A 68 -5.70 7.25 45.18
N ARG A 69 -5.46 7.85 46.35
CA ARG A 69 -4.96 7.13 47.54
C ARG A 69 -6.05 6.25 48.18
N ARG A 70 -7.29 6.73 48.25
CA ARG A 70 -8.43 5.99 48.83
C ARG A 70 -8.90 4.86 47.92
N SER A 71 -9.11 5.17 46.64
CA SER A 71 -9.50 4.19 45.62
C SER A 71 -8.57 2.99 45.63
N ARG A 72 -7.26 3.20 45.73
CA ARG A 72 -6.24 2.13 45.83
C ARG A 72 -6.33 1.25 47.08
N ARG A 73 -6.84 1.78 48.19
CA ARG A 73 -7.07 1.00 49.43
C ARG A 73 -8.38 0.22 49.36
N GLU A 74 -9.39 0.78 48.70
CA GLU A 74 -10.71 0.18 48.51
C GLU A 74 -10.73 -0.88 47.39
N THR A 75 -9.80 -0.84 46.43
CA THR A 75 -9.68 -1.87 45.38
C THR A 75 -9.19 -3.24 45.89
N PHE A 76 -8.82 -3.37 47.17
CA PHE A 76 -8.36 -4.65 47.72
C PHE A 76 -9.49 -5.63 48.07
N ASP A 77 -10.77 -5.21 48.01
CA ASP A 77 -11.90 -6.02 48.51
C ASP A 77 -12.99 -6.34 47.46
N VAL A 78 -12.84 -5.90 46.19
CA VAL A 78 -13.80 -6.25 45.13
C VAL A 78 -13.07 -6.45 43.79
N PRO A 79 -13.14 -7.63 43.14
CA PRO A 79 -12.66 -7.80 41.79
C PRO A 79 -13.70 -7.25 40.80
N GLU A 80 -13.59 -5.96 40.46
CA GLU A 80 -14.38 -5.34 39.41
C GLU A 80 -13.50 -4.74 38.30
N VAL A 81 -13.83 -5.18 37.08
CA VAL A 81 -13.32 -4.87 35.74
C VAL A 81 -12.44 -3.62 35.63
N ALA A 82 -11.19 -3.87 35.24
CA ALA A 82 -10.09 -2.96 34.99
C ALA A 82 -10.43 -1.63 34.27
N VAL A 83 -10.26 -0.52 35.00
CA VAL A 83 -9.72 0.76 34.49
C VAL A 83 -8.24 0.86 34.86
N GLU A 84 -7.51 -0.25 34.74
CA GLU A 84 -6.15 -0.41 35.28
C GLU A 84 -5.06 0.21 34.38
N ALA A 85 -5.38 0.53 33.13
CA ALA A 85 -4.41 0.96 32.13
C ALA A 85 -3.78 2.34 32.42
N THR A 86 -4.49 3.26 33.08
CA THR A 86 -3.98 4.62 33.36
C THR A 86 -3.11 4.68 34.62
N ALA A 87 -3.53 4.02 35.69
CA ALA A 87 -2.82 4.09 36.97
C ALA A 87 -1.50 3.29 36.98
N HIS A 88 -1.42 2.19 36.23
CA HIS A 88 -0.16 1.48 36.01
C HIS A 88 0.76 2.28 35.07
N SER A 89 0.22 2.84 33.98
CA SER A 89 1.04 3.63 33.04
C SER A 89 1.64 4.89 33.68
N GLU A 90 0.92 5.63 34.52
CA GLU A 90 1.47 6.81 35.21
C GLU A 90 2.64 6.44 36.15
N ARG A 91 2.50 5.35 36.91
CA ARG A 91 3.57 4.88 37.82
C ARG A 91 4.78 4.40 37.04
N ASP A 92 4.56 3.72 35.92
CA ASP A 92 5.65 3.21 35.10
C ASP A 92 6.36 4.33 34.34
N LEU A 93 5.64 5.36 33.90
CA LEU A 93 6.21 6.58 33.34
C LEU A 93 7.06 7.33 34.37
N LEU A 94 6.58 7.48 35.60
CA LEU A 94 7.36 8.10 36.69
C LEU A 94 8.61 7.27 37.01
N ARG A 95 8.48 5.95 37.11
CA ARG A 95 9.59 5.03 37.38
C ARG A 95 10.66 5.11 36.28
N TRP A 96 10.23 5.16 35.02
CA TRP A 96 11.11 5.37 33.87
C TRP A 96 11.79 6.75 33.93
N ALA A 97 11.03 7.82 34.20
CA ALA A 97 11.56 9.18 34.27
C ALA A 97 12.63 9.30 35.36
N THR A 98 12.41 8.72 36.54
CA THR A 98 13.39 8.67 37.63
C THR A 98 14.65 7.90 37.24
N ARG A 99 14.52 6.76 36.56
CA ARG A 99 15.67 5.96 36.10
C ARG A 99 16.48 6.67 35.00
N SER A 100 15.81 7.49 34.20
CA SER A 100 16.39 8.25 33.09
C SER A 100 16.95 9.61 33.51
N LEU A 101 17.06 9.90 34.81
CA LEU A 101 17.65 11.15 35.29
C LEU A 101 19.17 11.20 35.09
N PRO A 102 19.73 12.38 34.80
CA PRO A 102 21.18 12.56 34.79
C PRO A 102 21.75 12.35 36.20
N LYS A 103 22.98 11.83 36.30
CA LYS A 103 23.65 11.61 37.58
C LYS A 103 23.86 12.95 38.30
N GLY A 104 23.29 13.08 39.51
CA GLY A 104 23.48 14.25 40.37
C GLY A 104 22.30 14.46 41.32
N ARG A 105 22.57 15.02 42.50
CA ARG A 105 21.54 15.27 43.53
C ARG A 105 20.47 16.27 43.07
N ASP A 106 20.85 17.16 42.16
CA ASP A 106 19.98 18.20 41.61
C ASP A 106 18.93 17.66 40.61
N ALA A 107 19.07 16.43 40.11
CA ALA A 107 18.20 15.92 39.05
C ALA A 107 16.80 15.56 39.55
N GLU A 108 16.71 14.95 40.73
CA GLU A 108 15.43 14.58 41.37
C GLU A 108 14.62 15.81 41.77
N GLU A 109 15.27 16.81 42.37
CA GLU A 109 14.65 18.10 42.68
C GLU A 109 14.13 18.80 41.41
N THR A 110 14.90 18.74 40.32
CA THR A 110 14.46 19.32 39.04
C THR A 110 13.28 18.56 38.44
N LEU A 111 13.21 17.24 38.64
CA LEU A 111 12.08 16.42 38.23
C LEU A 111 10.83 16.79 39.02
N GLU A 112 10.94 17.00 40.34
CA GLU A 112 9.83 17.48 41.16
C GLU A 112 9.29 18.83 40.67
N TRP A 113 10.17 19.79 40.34
CA TRP A 113 9.77 21.06 39.76
C TRP A 113 9.07 20.91 38.41
N LEU A 114 9.54 20.00 37.57
CA LEU A 114 8.93 19.70 36.27
C LEU A 114 7.53 19.10 36.45
N LEU A 115 7.33 18.21 37.43
CA LEU A 115 6.02 17.62 37.74
C LEU A 115 5.04 18.69 38.25
N ARG A 116 5.47 19.53 39.20
CA ARG A 116 4.67 20.65 39.73
C ARG A 116 4.28 21.66 38.65
N GLU A 117 5.18 21.93 37.70
CA GLU A 117 4.86 22.78 36.56
C GLU A 117 3.86 22.11 35.60
N GLY A 118 3.97 20.81 35.36
CA GLY A 118 2.97 20.02 34.63
C GLY A 118 1.60 19.97 35.33
N GLU A 119 1.58 20.10 36.65
CA GLU A 119 0.37 20.24 37.48
C GLU A 119 -0.21 21.68 37.47
N GLY A 120 0.41 22.60 36.73
CA GLY A 120 -0.04 23.97 36.48
C GLY A 120 0.53 25.01 37.42
N GLU A 121 1.53 24.68 38.24
CA GLU A 121 2.23 25.69 39.03
C GLU A 121 3.21 26.50 38.15
N LYS A 122 3.21 27.82 38.32
CA LYS A 122 4.14 28.70 37.59
C LYS A 122 5.57 28.49 38.12
N LEU A 123 6.55 28.49 37.22
CA LEU A 123 7.97 28.29 37.58
C LEU A 123 8.48 29.37 38.56
N GLU A 124 7.88 30.55 38.56
CA GLU A 124 8.18 31.64 39.49
C GLU A 124 7.73 31.30 40.92
N SER A 125 6.56 30.65 41.09
CA SER A 125 6.06 30.17 42.38
C SER A 125 6.92 29.02 42.92
N ILE A 126 7.37 28.12 42.04
CA ILE A 126 8.28 27.04 42.40
C ILE A 126 9.63 27.61 42.83
N ALA A 127 10.14 28.62 42.13
CA ALA A 127 11.39 29.31 42.45
C ALA A 127 11.34 29.99 43.82
N GLU A 128 10.25 30.69 44.12
CA GLU A 128 10.01 31.33 45.41
C GLU A 128 9.96 30.31 46.56
N SER A 129 9.15 29.25 46.41
CA SER A 129 9.03 28.20 47.44
C SER A 129 10.29 27.35 47.62
N ALA A 130 11.07 27.13 46.55
CA ALA A 130 12.35 26.43 46.61
C ALA A 130 13.52 27.33 47.07
N ASN A 131 13.31 28.65 47.23
CA ASN A 131 14.35 29.64 47.51
C ASN A 131 15.50 29.61 46.48
N VAL A 132 15.16 29.47 45.20
CA VAL A 132 16.09 29.42 44.07
C VAL A 132 15.73 30.50 43.05
N PRO A 133 16.69 31.20 42.42
CA PRO A 133 16.37 32.18 41.39
C PRO A 133 15.56 31.59 40.22
N ALA A 134 14.46 32.24 39.83
CA ALA A 134 13.57 31.78 38.75
C ALA A 134 14.29 31.44 37.43
N PRO A 135 15.31 32.21 36.96
CA PRO A 135 16.07 31.83 35.77
C PRO A 135 16.79 30.48 35.89
N ARG A 136 17.24 30.11 37.10
CA ARG A 136 17.94 28.84 37.36
C ARG A 136 16.96 27.66 37.30
N VAL A 137 15.75 27.81 37.88
CA VAL A 137 14.67 26.81 37.77
C VAL A 137 14.31 26.58 36.30
N ARG A 138 14.01 27.64 35.55
CA ARG A 138 13.68 27.54 34.11
C ARG A 138 14.76 26.82 33.30
N LYS A 139 16.03 27.17 33.54
CA LYS A 139 17.17 26.55 32.82
C LYS A 139 17.33 25.07 33.18
N ARG A 140 17.19 24.70 34.45
CA ARG A 140 17.27 23.30 34.91
C ARG A 140 16.12 22.46 34.33
N VAL A 141 14.89 22.95 34.43
CA VAL A 141 13.69 22.28 33.88
C VAL A 141 13.80 22.11 32.36
N SER A 142 14.23 23.15 31.63
CA SER A 142 14.43 23.08 30.18
C SER A 142 15.47 22.03 29.77
N ARG A 143 16.61 21.98 30.49
CA ARG A 143 17.65 20.97 30.26
C ARG A 143 17.14 19.56 30.54
N LEU A 144 16.40 19.36 31.63
CA LEU A 144 15.84 18.06 31.97
C LEU A 144 14.84 17.58 30.92
N ARG A 145 13.96 18.46 30.41
CA ARG A 145 13.06 18.13 29.29
C ARG A 145 13.79 17.73 28.02
N ALA A 146 14.90 18.39 27.70
CA ALA A 146 15.70 18.01 26.54
C ALA A 146 16.30 16.60 26.73
N HIS A 147 16.83 16.32 27.92
CA HIS A 147 17.40 15.02 28.27
C HIS A 147 16.38 13.88 28.17
N LEU A 148 15.20 14.02 28.79
CA LEU A 148 14.15 13.00 28.75
C LEU A 148 13.64 12.74 27.32
N ARG A 149 13.49 13.79 26.50
CA ARG A 149 13.10 13.64 25.09
C ARG A 149 14.14 12.87 24.28
N GLU A 150 15.42 13.12 24.50
CA GLU A 150 16.49 12.42 23.79
C GLU A 150 16.50 10.92 24.13
N HIS A 151 16.31 10.59 25.41
CA HIS A 151 16.22 9.20 25.86
C HIS A 151 15.01 8.48 25.27
N TRP A 152 13.83 9.11 25.30
CA TRP A 152 12.63 8.51 24.73
C TRP A 152 12.70 8.37 23.19
N ALA A 153 13.33 9.32 22.50
CA ALA A 153 13.52 9.26 21.05
C ALA A 153 14.38 8.03 20.63
N LYS A 154 15.39 7.67 21.42
CA LYS A 154 16.22 6.48 21.16
C LYS A 154 15.42 5.19 21.31
N GLU A 155 14.62 5.08 22.37
CA GLU A 155 13.75 3.91 22.60
C GLU A 155 12.68 3.80 21.51
N ALA A 156 12.03 4.90 21.15
CA ALA A 156 11.03 4.93 20.09
C ALA A 156 11.63 4.56 18.72
N ALA A 157 12.84 5.04 18.39
CA ALA A 157 13.54 4.67 17.16
C ALA A 157 13.89 3.17 17.11
N ALA A 158 14.31 2.58 18.24
CA ALA A 158 14.59 1.16 18.33
C ALA A 158 13.33 0.29 18.10
N LEU A 159 12.21 0.68 18.70
CA LEU A 159 10.92 0.02 18.49
C LEU A 159 10.43 0.17 17.05
N ALA A 160 10.58 1.35 16.44
CA ALA A 160 10.25 1.57 15.03
C ALA A 160 11.10 0.69 14.11
N ALA A 161 12.41 0.58 14.36
CA ALA A 161 13.30 -0.28 13.59
C ALA A 161 12.90 -1.77 13.72
N LEU A 162 12.58 -2.23 14.93
CA LEU A 162 12.06 -3.59 15.16
C LEU A 162 10.74 -3.83 14.41
N GLY A 163 9.83 -2.86 14.43
CA GLY A 163 8.58 -2.92 13.68
C GLY A 163 8.80 -3.02 12.17
N ILE A 164 9.76 -2.27 11.62
CA ILE A 164 10.16 -2.35 10.21
C ILE A 164 10.73 -3.73 9.89
N ILE A 165 11.65 -4.25 10.72
CA ILE A 165 12.25 -5.58 10.54
C ILE A 165 11.18 -6.66 10.58
N LEU A 166 10.27 -6.62 11.57
CA LEU A 166 9.17 -7.57 11.67
C LEU A 166 8.24 -7.46 10.46
N GLY A 167 7.91 -6.25 10.03
CA GLY A 167 7.11 -5.99 8.83
C GLY A 167 7.75 -6.55 7.56
N LEU A 168 9.04 -6.33 7.37
CA LEU A 168 9.81 -6.91 6.26
C LEU A 168 9.84 -8.44 6.35
N THR A 169 10.09 -8.98 7.53
CA THR A 169 10.11 -10.44 7.75
C THR A 169 8.76 -11.05 7.40
N ILE A 170 7.66 -10.46 7.86
CA ILE A 170 6.29 -10.86 7.50
C ILE A 170 6.06 -10.70 6.00
N TYR A 171 6.49 -9.60 5.40
CA TYR A 171 6.37 -9.37 3.95
C TYR A 171 7.09 -10.46 3.15
N PHE A 172 8.32 -10.81 3.51
CA PHE A 172 9.08 -11.87 2.86
C PHE A 172 8.49 -13.26 3.10
N LEU A 173 8.00 -13.56 4.31
CA LEU A 173 7.32 -14.81 4.63
C LEU A 173 5.95 -14.95 3.93
N ARG A 174 5.24 -13.83 3.71
CA ARG A 174 3.97 -13.77 2.99
C ARG A 174 4.12 -13.62 1.49
N LYS A 175 5.33 -13.36 1.01
CA LYS A 175 5.67 -13.45 -0.40
C LYS A 175 5.58 -14.93 -0.78
N LYS A 176 4.35 -15.38 -1.06
CA LYS A 176 4.15 -16.63 -1.79
C LYS A 176 5.00 -16.49 -3.05
N PRO A 177 5.81 -17.50 -3.42
CA PRO A 177 6.37 -17.48 -4.77
C PRO A 177 5.19 -17.23 -5.69
N VAL A 178 5.34 -16.25 -6.59
CA VAL A 178 4.43 -16.14 -7.72
C VAL A 178 4.54 -17.50 -8.39
N GLU A 179 3.59 -18.39 -8.11
CA GLU A 179 3.40 -19.56 -8.94
C GLU A 179 3.28 -18.96 -10.35
N PRO A 180 4.12 -19.41 -11.30
CA PRO A 180 4.00 -18.94 -12.67
C PRO A 180 2.53 -19.10 -13.00
N ILE A 181 1.88 -18.00 -13.37
CA ILE A 181 0.47 -17.97 -13.72
C ILE A 181 0.27 -19.15 -14.65
N ALA A 182 -0.33 -20.23 -14.13
CA ALA A 182 -0.89 -21.25 -14.98
C ALA A 182 -1.94 -20.45 -15.73
N HIS A 183 -1.63 -20.14 -16.99
CA HIS A 183 -2.59 -19.53 -17.88
C HIS A 183 -3.90 -20.26 -17.65
N ASP A 184 -4.95 -19.53 -17.26
CA ASP A 184 -6.30 -20.02 -17.36
C ASP A 184 -6.37 -20.79 -18.68
N PRO A 185 -6.78 -22.08 -18.69
CA PRO A 185 -6.96 -22.75 -19.96
C PRO A 185 -7.96 -21.88 -20.72
N LEU A 186 -7.45 -21.18 -21.74
CA LEU A 186 -8.26 -20.51 -22.73
C LEU A 186 -9.39 -21.48 -23.08
N PRO A 187 -10.64 -21.01 -23.27
CA PRO A 187 -11.71 -21.89 -23.70
C PRO A 187 -11.17 -22.66 -24.89
N VAL A 188 -10.99 -23.98 -24.71
CA VAL A 188 -10.44 -24.84 -25.75
C VAL A 188 -11.36 -24.61 -26.93
N PRO A 189 -10.86 -24.14 -28.09
CA PRO A 189 -11.72 -23.97 -29.24
C PRO A 189 -12.38 -25.32 -29.46
N THR A 190 -13.71 -25.36 -29.26
CA THR A 190 -14.50 -26.55 -29.50
C THR A 190 -14.40 -26.80 -31.00
N VAL A 191 -13.42 -27.63 -31.38
CA VAL A 191 -13.24 -28.09 -32.75
C VAL A 191 -14.57 -28.72 -33.14
N SER A 192 -15.22 -28.16 -34.16
CA SER A 192 -16.50 -28.71 -34.61
C SER A 192 -16.30 -30.18 -34.97
N PRO A 193 -17.26 -31.08 -34.69
CA PRO A 193 -17.19 -32.47 -35.16
C PRO A 193 -16.87 -32.59 -36.65
N GLU A 194 -17.29 -31.61 -37.45
CA GLU A 194 -16.99 -31.48 -38.87
C GLU A 194 -15.49 -31.21 -39.14
N ASP A 195 -14.87 -30.30 -38.39
CA ASP A 195 -13.43 -29.99 -38.51
C ASP A 195 -12.55 -31.19 -38.15
N MET A 196 -12.99 -32.00 -37.17
CA MET A 196 -12.30 -33.23 -36.79
C MET A 196 -12.34 -34.26 -37.93
N GLN A 197 -13.49 -34.46 -38.56
CA GLN A 197 -13.64 -35.36 -39.71
C GLN A 197 -12.81 -34.92 -40.92
N LEU A 198 -12.75 -33.62 -41.19
CA LEU A 198 -11.92 -33.07 -42.28
C LEU A 198 -10.43 -33.31 -42.05
N ARG A 199 -9.94 -33.11 -40.81
CA ARG A 199 -8.54 -33.39 -40.45
C ARG A 199 -8.20 -34.87 -40.56
N ASP A 200 -9.09 -35.76 -40.16
CA ASP A 200 -8.86 -37.21 -40.28
C ASP A 200 -8.85 -37.67 -41.74
N ARG A 201 -9.76 -37.12 -42.57
CA ARG A 201 -9.73 -37.34 -44.02
C ARG A 201 -8.42 -36.82 -44.64
N ALA A 202 -7.92 -35.67 -44.20
CA ALA A 202 -6.66 -35.12 -44.67
C ALA A 202 -5.46 -36.02 -44.31
N LYS A 203 -5.43 -36.57 -43.09
CA LYS A 203 -4.39 -37.54 -42.68
C LYS A 203 -4.37 -38.78 -43.57
N GLU A 204 -5.55 -39.32 -43.87
CA GLU A 204 -5.67 -40.49 -44.75
C GLU A 204 -5.18 -40.19 -46.16
N MET A 205 -5.51 -39.03 -46.71
CA MET A 205 -5.00 -38.61 -48.02
C MET A 205 -3.47 -38.46 -48.03
N ARG A 206 -2.85 -37.94 -46.95
CA ARG A 206 -1.38 -37.90 -46.84
C ARG A 206 -0.79 -39.30 -46.78
N ARG A 207 -1.41 -40.23 -46.05
CA ARG A 207 -0.97 -41.62 -45.95
C ARG A 207 -0.91 -42.27 -47.33
N VAL A 208 -1.97 -42.13 -48.12
CA VAL A 208 -2.03 -42.62 -49.51
C VAL A 208 -1.00 -41.92 -50.39
N ALA A 209 -0.85 -40.61 -50.26
CA ALA A 209 0.12 -39.83 -51.02
C ALA A 209 1.57 -40.28 -50.73
N PHE A 210 1.92 -40.55 -49.46
CA PHE A 210 3.25 -41.05 -49.10
C PHE A 210 3.55 -42.40 -49.74
N VAL A 211 2.57 -43.32 -49.80
CA VAL A 211 2.73 -44.58 -50.52
C VAL A 211 3.02 -44.35 -52.00
N ALA A 212 2.34 -43.38 -52.64
CA ALA A 212 2.65 -43.00 -54.02
C ALA A 212 4.07 -42.40 -54.14
N CYS A 213 4.52 -41.60 -53.17
CA CYS A 213 5.88 -41.08 -53.15
C CYS A 213 6.92 -42.21 -53.03
N ASP A 214 6.67 -43.19 -52.16
CA ASP A 214 7.56 -44.34 -51.94
C ASP A 214 7.63 -45.24 -53.19
N ASN A 215 6.56 -45.30 -53.98
CA ASN A 215 6.49 -46.00 -55.26
C ASN A 215 7.03 -45.19 -56.45
N ALA A 216 7.63 -44.03 -56.22
CA ALA A 216 8.13 -43.09 -57.24
C ALA A 216 7.06 -42.55 -58.21
N GLU A 217 5.79 -42.57 -57.82
CA GLU A 217 4.69 -41.94 -58.55
C GLU A 217 4.58 -40.45 -58.19
N TRP A 218 5.59 -39.67 -58.59
CA TRP A 218 5.79 -38.30 -58.08
C TRP A 218 4.64 -37.33 -58.33
N VAL A 219 3.98 -37.41 -59.49
CA VAL A 219 2.82 -36.56 -59.82
C VAL A 219 1.63 -36.90 -58.93
N THR A 220 1.35 -38.19 -58.73
CA THR A 220 0.29 -38.69 -57.84
C THR A 220 0.56 -38.30 -56.39
N CYS A 221 1.80 -38.45 -55.95
CA CYS A 221 2.30 -38.01 -54.64
C CYS A 221 2.02 -36.52 -54.40
N LEU A 222 2.45 -35.62 -55.30
CA LEU A 222 2.23 -34.18 -55.14
C LEU A 222 0.76 -33.79 -55.16
N ASN A 223 -0.03 -34.39 -56.06
CA ASN A 223 -1.47 -34.13 -56.13
C ASN A 223 -2.18 -34.57 -54.84
N GLY A 224 -1.83 -35.74 -54.29
CA GLY A 224 -2.37 -36.22 -53.01
C GLY A 224 -1.99 -35.33 -51.83
N LEU A 225 -0.75 -34.84 -51.76
CA LEU A 225 -0.32 -33.91 -50.72
C LEU A 225 -0.99 -32.53 -50.86
N ASN A 226 -1.24 -32.05 -52.08
CA ASN A 226 -1.97 -30.80 -52.33
C ASN A 226 -3.44 -30.91 -51.91
N ALA A 227 -4.14 -31.99 -52.25
CA ALA A 227 -5.51 -32.22 -51.81
C ALA A 227 -5.62 -32.34 -50.28
N ALA A 228 -4.63 -32.94 -49.63
CA ALA A 228 -4.58 -32.99 -48.17
C ALA A 228 -4.33 -31.63 -47.52
N ARG A 229 -3.55 -30.75 -48.15
CA ARG A 229 -3.31 -29.38 -47.67
C ARG A 229 -4.59 -28.52 -47.72
N GLU A 230 -5.45 -28.74 -48.71
CA GLU A 230 -6.73 -28.01 -48.82
C GLU A 230 -7.65 -28.30 -47.64
N LEU A 231 -7.63 -29.52 -47.10
CA LEU A 231 -8.46 -29.91 -45.95
C LEU A 231 -7.80 -29.64 -44.59
N ASP A 232 -6.49 -29.69 -44.49
CA ASP A 232 -5.75 -29.43 -43.25
C ASP A 232 -4.40 -28.74 -43.54
N PRO A 233 -4.40 -27.40 -43.68
CA PRO A 233 -3.20 -26.61 -43.93
C PRO A 233 -2.17 -26.69 -42.80
N GLU A 234 -2.61 -26.89 -41.56
CA GLU A 234 -1.72 -27.00 -40.40
C GLU A 234 -0.90 -28.29 -40.45
N GLY A 235 -1.52 -29.41 -40.83
CA GLY A 235 -0.80 -30.67 -41.00
C GLY A 235 0.16 -30.71 -42.20
N ASP A 236 0.04 -29.79 -43.17
CA ASP A 236 1.01 -29.64 -44.27
C ASP A 236 2.35 -29.05 -43.80
N LYS A 237 2.37 -28.38 -42.65
CA LYS A 237 3.61 -27.84 -42.03
C LYS A 237 4.52 -28.92 -41.45
N ALA A 238 4.09 -30.18 -41.41
CA ALA A 238 4.88 -31.27 -40.87
C ALA A 238 6.15 -31.54 -41.71
N ALA A 239 7.29 -31.74 -41.05
CA ALA A 239 8.59 -31.86 -41.71
C ALA A 239 8.66 -33.01 -42.74
N ASN A 240 7.96 -34.11 -42.48
CA ASN A 240 7.86 -35.25 -43.41
C ASN A 240 7.10 -34.90 -44.70
N VAL A 241 6.06 -34.06 -44.61
CA VAL A 241 5.29 -33.59 -45.78
C VAL A 241 6.15 -32.68 -46.64
N GLY A 242 6.84 -31.71 -46.02
CA GLY A 242 7.78 -30.82 -46.71
C GLY A 242 8.92 -31.60 -47.39
N ALA A 243 9.50 -32.58 -46.71
CA ALA A 243 10.55 -33.43 -47.27
C ALA A 243 10.05 -34.31 -48.43
N ALA A 244 8.81 -34.81 -48.37
CA ALA A 244 8.23 -35.57 -49.48
C ALA A 244 7.93 -34.69 -50.70
N ARG A 245 7.40 -33.47 -50.50
CA ARG A 245 7.17 -32.49 -51.58
C ARG A 245 8.47 -32.12 -52.28
N ALA A 246 9.49 -31.75 -51.51
CA ALA A 246 10.80 -31.37 -52.05
C ALA A 246 11.43 -32.50 -52.88
N ARG A 247 11.37 -33.75 -52.37
CA ARG A 247 11.86 -34.92 -53.10
C ARG A 247 11.10 -35.17 -54.40
N ALA A 248 9.76 -35.13 -54.36
CA ALA A 248 8.95 -35.35 -55.55
C ALA A 248 9.16 -34.26 -56.62
N GLU A 249 9.29 -32.99 -56.22
CA GLU A 249 9.59 -31.88 -57.12
C GLU A 249 10.99 -32.00 -57.76
N GLU A 250 11.98 -32.41 -56.98
CA GLU A 250 13.34 -32.66 -57.47
C GLU A 250 13.36 -33.79 -58.50
N GLU A 251 12.69 -34.91 -58.23
CA GLU A 251 12.64 -36.05 -59.14
C GLU A 251 11.85 -35.75 -60.42
N ILE A 252 10.73 -35.02 -60.33
CA ILE A 252 10.02 -34.54 -61.52
C ILE A 252 10.93 -33.65 -62.37
N LYS A 253 11.71 -32.75 -61.74
CA LYS A 253 12.66 -31.90 -62.45
C LYS A 253 13.76 -32.70 -63.15
N LYS A 254 14.25 -33.77 -62.52
CA LYS A 254 15.21 -34.71 -63.14
C LYS A 254 14.60 -35.43 -64.35
N GLN A 255 13.32 -35.81 -64.29
CA GLN A 255 12.64 -36.47 -65.40
C GLN A 255 12.35 -35.53 -66.59
N ILE A 256 12.14 -34.23 -66.33
CA ILE A 256 11.86 -33.23 -67.38
C ILE A 256 13.14 -32.69 -68.04
N THR A 257 14.32 -32.88 -67.43
CA THR A 257 15.60 -32.43 -68.00
C THR A 257 16.27 -33.55 -68.81
N PRO A 258 16.25 -33.54 -70.15
CA PRO A 258 17.02 -34.51 -70.91
C PRO A 258 18.52 -34.24 -70.77
N ALA A 259 19.30 -35.29 -70.48
CA ALA A 259 20.74 -35.30 -70.70
C ALA A 259 21.04 -34.99 -72.19
N PRO A 260 22.14 -34.28 -72.53
CA PRO A 260 22.46 -33.99 -73.92
C PRO A 260 22.70 -35.29 -74.70
N SER A 261 21.80 -35.56 -75.66
CA SER A 261 21.88 -36.71 -76.56
C SER A 261 23.23 -36.78 -77.27
N ALA A 262 23.96 -37.86 -77.01
CA ALA A 262 25.03 -38.32 -77.87
C ALA A 262 24.46 -38.62 -79.27
N THR A 263 25.16 -38.10 -80.28
CA THR A 263 24.86 -38.22 -81.70
C THR A 263 24.77 -39.67 -82.16
N GLN A 264 23.62 -40.07 -82.70
CA GLN A 264 23.56 -41.09 -83.74
C GLN A 264 22.79 -40.56 -84.94
N LYS A 265 23.29 -40.94 -86.11
CA LYS A 265 23.03 -40.38 -87.44
C LYS A 265 22.16 -41.39 -88.22
N VAL A 266 21.40 -40.87 -89.21
CA VAL A 266 20.73 -41.58 -90.34
C VAL A 266 19.34 -42.18 -89.99
N THR A 267 18.19 -42.03 -90.67
CA THR A 267 17.64 -41.32 -91.88
C THR A 267 16.10 -41.52 -91.87
N PRO A 268 15.26 -40.73 -92.57
CA PRO A 268 13.87 -40.47 -92.21
C PRO A 268 12.80 -41.16 -93.10
N LEU A 269 11.58 -41.33 -92.55
CA LEU A 269 10.29 -41.34 -93.27
C LEU A 269 9.23 -40.75 -92.31
N ASN A 270 8.72 -39.54 -92.54
CA ASN A 270 7.53 -39.22 -93.36
C ASN A 270 6.19 -39.56 -92.67
N GLN A 271 5.49 -38.54 -92.15
CA GLN A 271 4.06 -38.20 -92.42
C GLN A 271 3.55 -37.15 -91.40
N LYS A 272 3.25 -35.92 -91.87
CA LYS A 272 1.89 -35.32 -92.03
C LYS A 272 1.14 -35.11 -90.71
N SER A 273 1.14 -33.90 -90.13
CA SER A 273 0.34 -32.70 -90.48
C SER A 273 -0.94 -32.57 -89.64
N SER A 274 -1.06 -31.47 -88.89
CA SER A 274 -2.18 -30.50 -88.89
C SER A 274 -2.57 -29.97 -87.48
N THR A 275 -2.24 -28.72 -87.22
CA THR A 275 -2.96 -27.76 -86.35
C THR A 275 -4.10 -27.10 -87.18
N PRO A 276 -4.92 -26.12 -86.71
CA PRO A 276 -5.30 -25.61 -85.37
C PRO A 276 -6.86 -25.39 -85.32
N PRO A 277 -7.50 -24.41 -84.62
CA PRO A 277 -7.12 -23.49 -83.53
C PRO A 277 -8.12 -23.37 -82.35
N ALA A 278 -7.75 -22.57 -81.35
CA ALA A 278 -8.61 -22.00 -80.29
C ALA A 278 -9.82 -21.21 -80.86
N PRO A 279 -10.80 -20.76 -80.03
CA PRO A 279 -10.68 -19.39 -79.51
C PRO A 279 -11.50 -18.99 -78.24
N VAL A 280 -11.25 -17.74 -77.82
CA VAL A 280 -12.14 -16.73 -77.21
C VAL A 280 -12.17 -16.53 -75.69
N TYR A 281 -11.60 -15.38 -75.34
CA TYR A 281 -11.79 -14.57 -74.14
C TYR A 281 -13.01 -13.65 -74.28
N LYS A 282 -13.81 -13.44 -73.22
CA LYS A 282 -14.65 -12.24 -72.95
C LYS A 282 -14.69 -12.10 -71.42
N GLY A 283 -14.19 -11.05 -70.76
CA GLY A 283 -14.68 -9.66 -70.74
C GLY A 283 -16.08 -9.62 -70.10
N LYS A 284 -16.41 -8.92 -69.00
CA LYS A 284 -16.17 -7.51 -68.64
C LYS A 284 -16.77 -7.22 -67.20
N PRO A 285 -16.86 -5.98 -66.68
CA PRO A 285 -16.49 -5.63 -65.31
C PRO A 285 -17.62 -4.91 -64.53
N THR A 286 -17.34 -4.46 -63.30
CA THR A 286 -17.79 -3.22 -62.63
C THR A 286 -17.47 -3.39 -61.14
N GLY A 287 -17.02 -2.42 -60.34
CA GLY A 287 -16.72 -1.01 -60.55
C GLY A 287 -16.80 -0.30 -59.19
N LYS A 288 -15.75 0.48 -58.89
CA LYS A 288 -15.72 1.73 -58.09
C LYS A 288 -16.15 1.69 -56.59
N VAL A 289 -15.21 1.91 -55.66
CA VAL A 289 -14.65 3.20 -55.14
C VAL A 289 -15.49 3.80 -54.00
N GLY A 290 -14.84 4.05 -52.86
CA GLY A 290 -15.32 4.93 -51.79
C GLY A 290 -14.58 4.74 -50.46
N LYS A 291 -13.54 5.54 -50.24
CA LYS A 291 -12.78 5.75 -48.98
C LYS A 291 -13.42 6.96 -48.23
N PRO A 292 -12.82 7.52 -47.15
CA PRO A 292 -12.39 7.04 -45.82
C PRO A 292 -13.20 7.72 -44.68
N THR A 293 -12.95 7.38 -43.41
CA THR A 293 -12.73 8.41 -42.35
C THR A 293 -12.07 7.78 -41.11
N SER A 294 -11.08 8.51 -40.61
CA SER A 294 -10.40 8.43 -39.30
C SER A 294 -11.34 8.97 -38.20
N ASP A 295 -11.16 8.81 -36.88
CA ASP A 295 -10.07 9.19 -35.96
C ASP A 295 -10.30 8.36 -34.65
N ILE A 296 -9.32 7.70 -34.00
CA ILE A 296 -8.31 8.15 -33.02
C ILE A 296 -8.80 9.16 -31.97
N GLU A 297 -8.97 8.68 -30.73
CA GLU A 297 -8.92 9.47 -29.49
C GLU A 297 -8.34 8.60 -28.37
N PRO A 298 -7.31 9.06 -27.64
CA PRO A 298 -7.30 8.81 -26.19
C PRO A 298 -6.79 10.00 -25.34
N ASP A 299 -7.19 9.91 -24.06
CA ASP A 299 -6.62 10.49 -22.85
C ASP A 299 -6.75 11.99 -22.55
N GLY A 300 -7.34 12.27 -21.38
CA GLY A 300 -7.47 13.61 -20.83
C GLY A 300 -7.79 13.62 -19.33
N LEU A 301 -6.72 13.63 -18.53
CA LEU A 301 -6.64 13.79 -17.07
C LEU A 301 -7.64 14.77 -16.43
N GLY A 302 -8.25 14.33 -15.33
CA GLY A 302 -8.91 15.17 -14.33
C GLY A 302 -8.16 15.21 -12.99
N SER A 303 -8.10 16.40 -12.40
CA SER A 303 -7.95 16.75 -10.98
C SER A 303 -6.67 17.51 -10.60
N LYS A 304 -6.82 18.84 -10.43
CA LYS A 304 -5.93 19.71 -9.65
C LYS A 304 -6.74 20.28 -8.48
N SER A 305 -6.32 19.96 -7.26
CA SER A 305 -6.87 20.48 -6.01
C SER A 305 -6.05 21.65 -5.46
N ASN A 306 -6.75 22.76 -5.26
CA ASN A 306 -6.60 23.89 -4.32
C ASN A 306 -5.27 24.09 -3.55
N ALA A 307 -4.70 25.28 -3.74
CA ALA A 307 -3.67 25.90 -2.92
C ALA A 307 -4.29 26.87 -1.89
N THR A 308 -3.82 26.79 -0.65
CA THR A 308 -4.17 27.65 0.50
C THR A 308 -3.27 28.90 0.54
N PRO A 309 -3.77 30.11 0.87
CA PRO A 309 -2.93 31.31 0.91
C PRO A 309 -2.22 31.49 2.27
N LYS A 310 -0.94 31.90 2.19
CA LYS A 310 -0.08 32.31 3.31
C LYS A 310 -0.49 33.71 3.82
N LYS A 311 -0.68 33.87 5.14
CA LYS A 311 -0.75 35.18 5.80
C LYS A 311 0.65 35.61 6.27
N ALA A 312 1.10 36.76 5.79
CA ALA A 312 2.30 37.45 6.22
C ALA A 312 2.01 38.35 7.44
N TRP A 313 2.96 38.42 8.35
CA TRP A 313 2.95 39.29 9.53
C TRP A 313 3.49 40.68 9.16
N ASP A 314 2.75 41.72 9.54
CA ASP A 314 3.08 43.14 9.40
C ASP A 314 4.05 43.57 10.52
N GLN A 315 5.18 44.17 10.15
CA GLN A 315 6.08 44.87 11.05
C GLN A 315 5.68 46.35 11.05
N ARG A 316 5.35 46.91 12.21
CA ARG A 316 5.25 48.36 12.37
C ARG A 316 5.87 48.79 13.69
N THR A 317 7.04 49.41 13.54
CA THR A 317 7.80 50.14 14.56
C THR A 317 7.55 51.64 14.41
N GLY A 318 7.32 52.32 15.53
CA GLY A 318 7.54 53.76 15.73
C GLY A 318 6.30 54.64 15.68
N PRO A 319 6.36 55.85 16.28
CA PRO A 319 7.51 56.49 16.93
C PRO A 319 7.70 56.16 18.41
#